data_AF-A0A7W1DRN3-F1
#
_entry.id   AF-A0A7W1DRN3-F1
#
_cell.length_a   1.000
_cell.length_b   1.000
_cell.length_c   1.000
_cell.angle_alpha   90.00
_cell.angle_beta   90.00
_cell.angle_gamma   90.00
#
_symmetry.space_group_name_H-M   'P 1'
#
loop_
_entity.id
_entity.type
_entity.pdbx_description
1 polymer ?
#
loop_
_entity_poly.entity_id
_entity_poly.type
_entity_poly.pdbx_seq_one_letter_code
_entity_poly.pdbx_strand_id
1 'polypeptide(L)' 'MQIIFLLLALTAAAGARPAPSQDPARAKAQILEVDAVAVDRHGKPVADLRAEDVEIWLEGYRLPLQSLTVLSEH' A
#
# COMPACT_ATOMS: atom_id res chain seq x y z
N MET A 1 13.62 0.28 -61.94
CA MET A 1 12.46 0.20 -61.02
C MET A 1 12.82 -0.46 -59.67
N GLN A 2 14.02 -0.24 -59.13
CA GLN A 2 14.48 -0.93 -57.90
C GLN A 2 15.01 0.04 -56.81
N ILE A 3 15.33 1.28 -57.19
CA ILE A 3 15.86 2.32 -56.28
C ILE A 3 14.75 2.94 -55.42
N ILE A 4 13.50 2.97 -55.91
CA ILE A 4 12.36 3.57 -55.19
C ILE A 4 12.00 2.77 -53.93
N PHE A 5 12.17 1.44 -53.94
CA PHE A 5 11.89 0.61 -52.77
C PHE A 5 12.89 0.80 -51.62
N LEU A 6 14.14 1.19 -51.92
CA LEU A 6 15.16 1.36 -50.89
C LEU A 6 14.96 2.64 -50.05
N LEU A 7 14.39 3.70 -50.64
CA LEU A 7 14.12 4.95 -49.93
C LEU A 7 12.92 4.86 -48.98
N LEU A 8 11.97 3.97 -49.22
CA LEU A 8 10.76 3.85 -48.40
C LEU A 8 11.01 3.08 -47.07
N ALA A 9 12.06 2.26 -47.01
CA ALA A 9 12.40 1.50 -45.80
C ALA A 9 13.12 2.34 -44.73
N LEU A 10 13.72 3.47 -45.10
CA LEU A 10 14.54 4.27 -44.19
C LEU A 10 13.73 5.22 -43.30
N THR A 11 12.45 5.45 -43.58
CA THR A 11 11.60 6.36 -42.80
C THR A 11 10.90 5.72 -41.60
N ALA A 12 10.92 4.39 -41.46
CA ALA A 12 10.21 3.69 -40.39
C ALA A 12 10.93 3.67 -39.03
N ALA A 13 12.23 4.02 -38.98
CA ALA A 13 13.03 3.90 -37.77
C ALA A 13 13.01 5.15 -36.84
N ALA A 14 12.44 6.27 -37.28
CA ALA A 14 12.51 7.54 -36.55
C ALA A 14 11.48 7.71 -35.41
N GLY A 15 10.56 6.75 -35.22
CA GLY A 15 9.43 6.87 -34.30
C GLY A 15 9.52 6.10 -32.98
N ALA A 16 10.51 5.22 -32.81
CA ALA A 16 10.60 4.37 -31.61
C ALA A 16 11.25 5.11 -30.44
N ARG A 17 10.51 6.04 -29.82
CA ARG A 17 10.90 6.59 -28.51
C ARG A 17 10.66 5.51 -27.45
N PRO A 18 11.67 5.10 -26.65
CA PRO A 18 11.44 4.17 -25.56
C PRO A 18 10.39 4.76 -24.60
N ALA A 19 9.37 3.97 -24.29
CA ALA A 19 8.34 4.36 -23.33
C ALA A 19 9.01 4.60 -21.97
N PRO A 20 8.65 5.67 -21.24
CA PRO A 20 9.17 5.89 -19.90
C PRO A 20 8.80 4.69 -19.03
N SER A 21 9.83 4.02 -18.50
CA SER A 21 9.68 3.00 -17.48
C SER A 21 9.06 3.65 -16.25
N GLN A 22 7.81 3.31 -15.96
CA GLN A 22 7.20 3.63 -14.67
C GLN A 22 7.98 2.83 -13.62
N ASP A 23 8.93 3.48 -12.95
CA ASP A 23 9.47 2.97 -11.69
C ASP A 23 8.26 2.86 -10.75
N PRO A 24 7.89 1.67 -10.24
CA PRO A 24 6.86 1.57 -9.23
C PRO A 24 7.41 2.24 -7.98
N ALA A 25 7.27 3.57 -7.93
CA ALA A 25 7.59 4.38 -6.78
C ALA A 25 6.89 3.70 -5.61
N ARG A 26 7.68 3.01 -4.79
CA ARG A 26 7.21 2.29 -3.61
C ARG A 26 6.44 3.32 -2.81
N ALA A 27 5.10 3.24 -2.87
CA ALA A 27 4.24 4.19 -2.20
C ALA A 27 4.70 4.23 -0.73
N LYS A 28 5.12 5.41 -0.27
CA LYS A 28 5.53 5.60 1.12
C LYS A 28 4.26 5.36 1.93
N ALA A 29 4.13 4.18 2.52
CA ALA A 29 2.99 3.86 3.36
C ALA A 29 2.95 4.89 4.49
N GLN A 30 1.84 5.63 4.60
CA GLN A 30 1.57 6.45 5.77
C GLN A 30 1.09 5.50 6.86
N ILE A 31 1.91 5.30 7.88
CA ILE A 31 1.60 4.44 9.02
C ILE A 31 0.91 5.31 10.07
N LEU A 32 -0.28 4.89 10.51
CA LEU A 32 -0.97 5.42 11.68
C LEU A 32 -0.71 4.47 12.84
N GLU A 33 -0.10 4.97 13.90
CA GLU A 33 0.12 4.23 15.15
C GLU A 33 -0.93 4.66 16.18
N VAL A 34 -1.55 3.68 16.84
CA VAL A 34 -2.57 3.89 17.87
C VAL A 34 -2.16 3.09 19.10
N ASP A 35 -1.93 3.78 20.21
CA ASP A 35 -1.70 3.18 21.52
C ASP A 35 -2.99 3.27 22.35
N ALA A 36 -3.48 2.13 22.81
CA ALA A 36 -4.75 2.04 23.52
C ALA A 36 -4.74 0.90 24.55
N VAL A 37 -5.38 1.15 25.70
CA VAL A 37 -5.59 0.15 26.76
C VAL A 37 -7.08 -0.06 26.95
N ALA A 38 -7.55 -1.29 26.67
CA ALA A 38 -8.92 -1.69 26.96
C ALA A 38 -9.08 -1.98 28.46
N VAL A 39 -10.10 -1.39 29.10
CA VAL A 39 -10.40 -1.58 30.53
C VAL A 39 -11.83 -2.07 30.76
N ASP A 40 -12.00 -2.89 31.80
CA ASP A 40 -13.31 -3.36 32.25
C ASP A 40 -14.06 -2.30 33.08
N ARG A 41 -15.29 -2.63 33.51
CA ARG A 41 -16.12 -1.74 34.34
C ARG A 41 -15.53 -1.40 35.72
N HIS A 42 -14.50 -2.14 36.15
CA HIS A 42 -13.80 -1.95 37.40
C HIS A 42 -12.45 -1.24 37.20
N GLY A 43 -12.13 -0.82 35.97
CA GLY A 43 -10.88 -0.14 35.62
C GLY A 43 -9.68 -1.08 35.46
N LYS A 44 -9.89 -2.39 35.34
CA LYS A 44 -8.81 -3.35 35.12
C LYS A 44 -8.56 -3.58 33.64
N PRO A 45 -7.30 -3.74 33.20
CA PRO A 45 -7.01 -4.11 31.81
C PRO A 45 -7.72 -5.40 31.41
N VAL A 46 -8.29 -5.41 30.20
CA VAL A 46 -8.87 -6.62 29.61
C VAL A 46 -7.72 -7.54 29.19
N ALA A 47 -7.66 -8.74 29.77
CA ALA A 47 -6.49 -9.63 29.65
C ALA A 47 -6.54 -10.54 28.40
N ASP A 48 -7.71 -10.72 27.81
CA ASP A 48 -7.97 -11.68 26.73
C ASP A 48 -8.41 -11.01 25.42
N LEU A 49 -7.95 -9.78 25.19
CA LEU A 49 -8.27 -9.01 24.00
C LEU A 49 -7.86 -9.74 22.72
N ARG A 50 -8.79 -9.91 21.78
CA ARG A 50 -8.55 -10.52 20.48
C ARG A 50 -8.64 -9.50 19.38
N ALA A 51 -8.03 -9.81 18.23
CA ALA A 51 -8.13 -8.97 17.04
C ALA A 51 -9.59 -8.75 16.58
N GLU A 52 -10.46 -9.76 16.78
CA GLU A 52 -11.89 -9.70 16.45
C GLU A 52 -12.69 -8.77 17.37
N ASP A 53 -12.15 -8.41 18.53
CA ASP A 53 -12.77 -7.45 19.48
C ASP A 53 -12.46 -5.99 19.13
N VAL A 54 -11.60 -5.75 18.12
CA VAL A 54 -11.10 -4.41 17.74
C VAL A 54 -11.50 -4.09 16.30
N GLU A 55 -12.10 -2.93 16.08
CA GLU A 55 -12.38 -2.41 14.76
C GLU A 55 -11.77 -1.03 14.56
N ILE A 56 -11.14 -0.82 13.40
CA ILE A 56 -10.59 0.48 13.00
C ILE A 56 -11.48 1.05 11.91
N TRP A 57 -11.98 2.26 12.15
CA TRP A 57 -12.82 3.00 11.21
C TRP A 57 -12.12 4.31 10.83
N LEU A 58 -12.02 4.58 9.53
CA LEU A 58 -11.48 5.82 8.99
C LEU A 58 -12.44 6.35 7.92
N GLU A 59 -12.97 7.57 8.11
CA GLU A 59 -13.89 8.21 7.15
C GLU A 59 -15.10 7.33 6.76
N GLY A 60 -15.58 6.49 7.67
CA GLY A 60 -16.69 5.56 7.42
C GLY A 60 -16.31 4.23 6.78
N TYR A 61 -15.02 4.02 6.48
CA TYR A 61 -14.50 2.75 5.98
C TYR A 61 -13.88 1.91 7.10
N ARG A 62 -14.24 0.63 7.17
CA ARG A 62 -13.59 -0.34 8.06
C ARG A 62 -12.25 -0.76 7.47
N LEU A 63 -11.17 -0.55 8.23
CA LEU A 63 -9.83 -0.96 7.86
C LEU A 63 -9.50 -2.35 8.45
N PRO A 64 -8.85 -3.23 7.67
CA PRO A 64 -8.41 -4.52 8.20
C PRO A 64 -7.26 -4.32 9.19
N LEU A 65 -7.40 -4.92 10.37
CA LEU A 65 -6.32 -4.98 11.35
C LEU A 65 -5.28 -6.01 10.90
N GLN A 66 -4.04 -5.59 10.67
CA GLN A 66 -2.97 -6.49 10.22
C GLN A 66 -2.24 -7.19 11.37
N SER A 67 -2.08 -6.51 12.51
CA SER A 67 -1.43 -7.06 13.69
C SER A 67 -2.00 -6.44 14.97
N LEU A 68 -2.03 -7.23 16.04
CA LEU A 68 -2.31 -6.79 17.40
C LEU A 68 -1.17 -7.28 18.28
N THR A 69 -0.53 -6.38 19.03
CA THR A 69 0.59 -6.71 19.93
C THR A 69 0.25 -6.20 21.31
N VAL A 70 0.24 -7.11 22.29
CA VAL A 70 0.11 -6.74 23.70
C VAL A 70 1.47 -6.27 24.20
N LEU A 71 1.53 -5.04 24.70
CA LEU A 71 2.71 -4.51 25.38
C LEU A 71 2.53 -4.71 26.90
N SER A 72 3.46 -5.42 27.53
CA SER A 72 3.54 -5.50 29.00
C SER A 72 4.90 -5.01 29.48
N GLU A 73 4.91 -3.96 30.28
CA GLU A 73 6.08 -3.53 31.05
C GLU A 73 6.25 -4.53 32.22
N HIS A 74 7.42 -5.17 32.33
CA HIS A 74 7.77 -6.08 33.43
C HIS A 74 8.25 -5.33 34.68
#